data_AF-A0A059CKC5-F1
#
_entry.id   AF-A0A059CKC5-F1
#
_cell.length_a   1.000
_cell.length_b   1.000
_cell.length_c   1.000
_cell.angle_alpha   90.00
_cell.angle_beta   90.00
_cell.angle_gamma   90.00
#
_symmetry.space_group_name_H-M   'P 1'
#
loop_
_entity.id
_entity.type
_entity.pdbx_description
1 polymer ?
#
loop_
_entity_poly.entity_id
_entity_poly.type
_entity_poly.pdbx_seq_one_letter_code
_entity_poly.pdbx_strand_id
1 'polypeptide(L)'
;MTENALLQAWGQKLVEVMANDQVCFFFHILDREFRRKIIDDGPITVARVLLILQQWRPMLELKKDNQTSVPVWVRLKNIPYAFWSTPGIGANASAVGKPLYVNLRTEHMKMLSFTRVCVEISASHPQCNSVDVVLNGESWIVSIEYE
;
A
#
# COMPACT_ATOMS: atom_id res chain seq x y z
N MET A 1 1.14 -16.15 16.32
CA MET A 1 0.84 -16.56 14.93
C MET A 1 1.69 -17.78 14.62
N THR A 2 1.10 -18.86 14.09
CA THR A 2 1.84 -20.09 13.77
C THR A 2 2.02 -20.21 12.26
N GLU A 3 3.13 -20.78 11.81
CA GLU A 3 3.42 -21.08 10.40
C GLU A 3 2.27 -21.84 9.72
N ASN A 4 1.67 -22.80 10.44
CA ASN A 4 0.49 -23.55 9.98
C ASN A 4 -0.70 -22.66 9.60
N ALA A 5 -0.96 -21.56 10.34
CA ALA A 5 -2.06 -20.67 10.02
C ALA A 5 -1.83 -19.89 8.71
N LEU A 6 -0.56 -19.56 8.43
CA LEU A 6 -0.16 -18.88 7.20
C LEU A 6 -0.17 -19.83 6.00
N LEU A 7 0.28 -21.07 6.19
CA LEU A 7 0.15 -22.14 5.20
C LEU A 7 -1.31 -22.45 4.86
N GLN A 8 -2.22 -22.40 5.84
CA GLN A 8 -3.66 -22.53 5.57
C GLN A 8 -4.22 -21.34 4.77
N ALA A 9 -3.72 -20.12 5.01
CA ALA A 9 -4.19 -18.93 4.31
C ALA A 9 -3.72 -18.86 2.84
N TRP A 10 -2.48 -19.26 2.55
CA TRP A 10 -1.84 -19.06 1.24
C TRP A 10 -1.41 -20.36 0.52
N GLY A 11 -1.52 -21.51 1.18
CA GLY A 11 -1.27 -22.82 0.61
C GLY A 11 0.14 -22.97 0.04
N GLN A 12 0.25 -23.72 -1.07
CA GLN A 12 1.50 -24.01 -1.77
C GLN A 12 2.22 -22.77 -2.34
N LYS A 13 1.57 -21.60 -2.33
CA LYS A 13 2.18 -20.35 -2.81
C LYS A 13 3.14 -19.74 -1.78
N LEU A 14 3.00 -20.11 -0.51
CA LEU A 14 3.90 -19.72 0.56
C LEU A 14 5.00 -20.77 0.69
N VAL A 15 6.21 -20.40 0.30
CA VAL A 15 7.37 -21.31 0.28
C VAL A 15 8.01 -21.39 1.65
N GLU A 16 8.12 -20.26 2.34
CA GLU A 16 8.83 -20.17 3.62
C GLU A 16 8.28 -19.02 4.47
N VAL A 17 8.23 -19.25 5.78
CA VAL A 17 7.95 -18.23 6.80
C VAL A 17 9.16 -18.14 7.72
N MET A 18 9.85 -17.00 7.70
CA MET A 18 10.88 -16.71 8.69
C MET A 18 10.34 -15.69 9.69
N ALA A 19 10.47 -15.97 10.98
CA ALA A 19 10.19 -15.00 12.03
C ALA A 19 11.51 -14.52 12.64
N ASN A 20 11.64 -13.21 12.88
CA ASN A 20 12.71 -12.70 13.72
C ASN A 20 12.21 -12.44 15.16
N ASP A 21 13.15 -12.15 16.07
CA ASP A 21 12.86 -11.81 17.47
C ASP A 21 12.02 -10.52 17.64
N GLN A 22 11.74 -9.80 16.54
CA GLN A 22 11.08 -8.50 16.52
C GLN A 22 9.62 -8.56 16.03
N VAL A 23 9.00 -9.75 16.01
CA VAL A 23 7.60 -9.95 15.57
C VAL A 23 7.40 -9.61 14.08
N CYS A 24 8.46 -9.72 13.28
CA CYS A 24 8.40 -9.57 11.84
C CYS A 24 8.39 -10.93 11.17
N PHE A 25 7.53 -11.10 10.17
CA PHE A 25 7.44 -12.30 9.36
C PHE A 25 7.91 -11.98 7.94
N PHE A 26 8.82 -12.79 7.41
CA PHE A 26 9.20 -12.76 6.01
C PHE A 26 8.54 -13.93 5.30
N PHE A 27 7.91 -13.63 4.16
CA PHE A 27 7.20 -14.60 3.35
C PHE A 27 7.91 -14.73 2.01
N HIS A 28 8.43 -15.93 1.72
CA HIS A 28 8.94 -16.21 0.39
C HIS A 28 7.81 -16.77 -0.46
N ILE A 29 7.46 -16.04 -1.52
CA ILE A 29 6.41 -16.41 -2.48
C ILE A 29 7.02 -16.23 -3.85
N LEU A 30 7.08 -17.27 -4.68
CA LEU A 30 7.72 -17.20 -6.01
C LEU A 30 6.81 -16.57 -7.08
N ASP A 31 5.50 -16.80 -6.97
CA ASP A 31 4.49 -16.28 -7.88
C ASP A 31 4.36 -14.74 -7.75
N ARG A 32 4.84 -14.01 -8.77
CA ARG A 32 4.83 -12.54 -8.80
C ARG A 32 3.42 -11.98 -8.82
N GLU A 33 2.50 -12.61 -9.55
CA GLU A 33 1.11 -12.15 -9.64
C GLU A 33 0.42 -12.32 -8.30
N PHE A 34 0.67 -13.43 -7.61
CA PHE A 34 0.15 -13.65 -6.27
C PHE A 34 0.74 -12.68 -5.25
N ARG A 35 2.07 -12.44 -5.26
CA ARG A 35 2.70 -11.42 -4.40
C ARG A 35 2.04 -10.05 -4.59
N ARG A 36 1.84 -9.65 -5.84
CA ARG A 36 1.21 -8.38 -6.17
C ARG A 36 -0.23 -8.33 -5.69
N LYS A 37 -0.99 -9.41 -5.91
CA LYS A 37 -2.38 -9.52 -5.46
C LYS A 37 -2.51 -9.37 -3.95
N ILE A 38 -1.72 -10.10 -3.15
CA ILE A 38 -1.85 -10.04 -1.68
C ILE A 38 -1.43 -8.68 -1.10
N ILE A 39 -0.49 -7.97 -1.74
CA ILE A 39 -0.13 -6.59 -1.37
C ILE A 39 -1.29 -5.64 -1.71
N ASP A 40 -1.84 -5.78 -2.91
CA ASP A 40 -2.97 -5.00 -3.39
C ASP A 40 -4.24 -5.24 -2.56
N ASP A 41 -4.48 -6.44 -2.03
CA ASP A 41 -5.64 -6.73 -1.19
C ASP A 41 -5.60 -6.03 0.19
N GLY A 42 -4.45 -5.45 0.57
CA GLY A 42 -4.29 -4.65 1.79
C GLY A 42 -3.99 -5.48 3.04
N PRO A 43 -4.27 -4.95 4.25
CA PRO A 43 -4.06 -5.68 5.50
C PRO A 43 -4.88 -6.97 5.53
N ILE A 44 -4.26 -8.07 5.97
CA ILE A 44 -4.94 -9.37 6.09
C ILE A 44 -5.05 -9.81 7.54
N THR A 45 -6.12 -10.53 7.87
CA THR A 45 -6.25 -11.15 9.20
C THR A 45 -5.92 -12.64 9.10
N VAL A 46 -4.87 -13.07 9.80
CA VAL A 46 -4.47 -14.49 9.89
C VAL A 46 -4.49 -14.91 11.35
N ALA A 47 -5.26 -15.95 11.68
CA ALA A 47 -5.42 -16.44 13.06
C ALA A 47 -5.72 -15.31 14.08
N ARG A 48 -6.62 -14.40 13.73
CA ARG A 48 -7.03 -13.22 14.52
C ARG A 48 -5.95 -12.15 14.73
N VAL A 49 -4.85 -12.20 13.97
CA VAL A 49 -3.81 -11.18 13.99
C VAL A 49 -3.82 -10.44 12.65
N LEU A 50 -3.87 -9.11 12.72
CA LEU A 50 -3.77 -8.24 11.55
C LEU A 50 -2.31 -8.18 11.09
N LEU A 51 -2.08 -8.44 9.81
CA LEU A 51 -0.79 -8.31 9.15
C LEU A 51 -0.85 -7.19 8.13
N ILE A 52 0.09 -6.27 8.25
CA ILE A 52 0.36 -5.27 7.23
C ILE A 52 1.48 -5.82 6.35
N LEU A 53 1.20 -6.00 5.06
CA LEU A 53 2.13 -6.61 4.12
C LEU A 53 2.89 -5.52 3.35
N GLN A 54 4.19 -5.70 3.17
CA GLN A 54 5.04 -4.83 2.37
C GLN A 54 6.02 -5.67 1.56
N GLN A 55 6.27 -5.29 0.30
CA GLN A 55 7.29 -5.95 -0.51
C GLN A 55 8.67 -5.69 0.11
N TRP A 56 9.43 -6.76 0.35
CA TRP A 56 10.80 -6.65 0.80
C TRP A 56 11.65 -5.84 -0.18
N ARG A 57 12.50 -4.97 0.36
CA ARG A 57 13.54 -4.24 -0.38
C ARG A 57 14.84 -4.25 0.43
N PRO A 58 16.02 -4.18 -0.23
CA PRO A 58 17.26 -3.92 0.48
C PRO A 58 17.12 -2.69 1.39
N MET A 59 17.70 -2.74 2.59
CA MET A 59 17.63 -1.67 3.61
C MET A 59 16.25 -1.43 4.23
N LEU A 60 15.27 -2.32 4.03
CA LEU A 60 14.02 -2.26 4.80
C LEU A 60 14.32 -2.58 6.27
N GLU A 61 14.22 -1.58 7.14
CA GLU A 61 14.33 -1.76 8.58
C GLU A 61 12.95 -2.06 9.18
N LEU A 62 12.76 -3.29 9.66
CA LEU A 62 11.58 -3.67 10.43
C LEU A 62 11.94 -3.60 11.92
N LYS A 63 11.85 -2.42 12.54
CA LYS A 63 12.19 -2.23 13.96
C LYS A 63 10.91 -1.95 14.76
N LYS A 64 10.57 -2.88 15.66
CA LYS A 64 9.39 -2.82 16.54
C LYS A 64 9.25 -1.50 17.30
N ASP A 65 10.36 -0.90 17.74
CA ASP A 65 10.34 0.27 18.63
C ASP A 65 10.46 1.62 17.90
N ASN A 66 10.71 1.62 16.58
CA ASN A 66 10.94 2.85 15.80
C ASN A 66 10.11 2.92 14.50
N GLN A 67 9.14 2.02 14.30
CA GLN A 67 8.27 2.08 13.13
C GLN A 67 7.24 3.21 13.31
N THR A 68 7.67 4.42 13.00
CA THR A 68 6.84 5.64 13.06
C THR A 68 5.91 5.75 11.86
N SER A 69 6.10 4.94 10.82
CA SER A 69 5.29 4.96 9.60
C SER A 69 4.76 3.60 9.20
N VAL A 70 3.54 3.59 8.65
CA VAL A 70 2.85 2.39 8.16
C VAL A 70 2.38 2.60 6.72
N PRO A 71 2.41 1.54 5.87
CA PRO A 71 1.78 1.60 4.57
C PRO A 71 0.26 1.52 4.71
N VAL A 72 -0.44 2.49 4.12
CA VAL A 72 -1.91 2.62 4.13
C VAL A 72 -2.40 2.74 2.70
N TRP A 73 -3.49 2.05 2.38
CA TRP A 73 -4.15 2.21 1.09
C TRP A 73 -5.09 3.41 1.14
N VAL A 74 -4.98 4.28 0.14
CA VAL A 74 -5.86 5.43 -0.03
C VAL A 74 -6.50 5.43 -1.42
N ARG A 75 -7.72 5.95 -1.49
CA ARG A 75 -8.41 6.27 -2.74
C ARG A 75 -8.33 7.76 -2.98
N LEU A 76 -7.77 8.13 -4.11
CA LEU A 76 -7.77 9.50 -4.60
C LEU A 76 -8.88 9.65 -5.64
N LYS A 77 -9.90 10.44 -5.30
CA LYS A 77 -11.07 10.69 -6.15
C LYS A 77 -10.98 12.06 -6.80
N ASN A 78 -11.66 12.21 -7.93
CA ASN A 78 -11.72 13.46 -8.71
C ASN A 78 -10.36 13.93 -9.24
N ILE A 79 -9.42 12.99 -9.46
CA ILE A 79 -8.17 13.32 -10.15
C ILE A 79 -8.49 13.69 -11.60
N PRO A 80 -8.05 14.86 -12.09
CA PRO A 80 -8.22 15.23 -13.50
C PRO A 80 -7.50 14.24 -14.41
N TYR A 81 -8.09 13.86 -15.54
CA TYR A 81 -7.52 12.87 -16.47
C TYR A 81 -6.06 13.15 -16.89
N ALA A 82 -5.65 14.42 -16.93
CA ALA A 82 -4.27 14.83 -17.20
C ALA A 82 -3.24 14.24 -16.20
N PHE A 83 -3.66 13.92 -14.97
CA PHE A 83 -2.83 13.36 -13.92
C PHE A 83 -2.91 11.84 -13.80
N TRP A 84 -3.62 11.14 -14.72
CA TRP A 84 -3.75 9.67 -14.73
C TRP A 84 -2.53 8.96 -15.33
N SER A 85 -1.35 9.44 -14.98
CA SER A 85 -0.07 8.81 -15.28
C SER A 85 0.60 8.40 -13.96
N THR A 86 1.50 7.42 -13.98
CA THR A 86 2.25 7.03 -12.76
C THR A 86 2.90 8.23 -12.06
N PRO A 87 3.55 9.18 -12.77
CA PRO A 87 4.06 10.39 -12.14
C PRO A 87 2.97 11.31 -11.56
N GLY A 88 1.87 11.52 -12.30
CA GLY A 88 0.77 12.37 -11.84
C GLY A 88 0.07 11.82 -10.59
N ILE A 89 -0.24 10.53 -10.58
CA ILE A 89 -0.82 9.82 -9.43
C ILE A 89 0.14 9.88 -8.24
N GLY A 90 1.44 9.63 -8.47
CA GLY A 90 2.45 9.72 -7.42
C GLY A 90 2.57 11.12 -6.82
N ALA A 91 2.49 12.17 -7.65
CA ALA A 91 2.53 13.57 -7.20
C ALA A 91 1.29 13.96 -6.36
N ASN A 92 0.12 13.39 -6.66
CA ASN A 92 -1.07 13.60 -5.83
C ASN A 92 -0.97 12.84 -4.50
N ALA A 93 -0.54 11.59 -4.56
CA ALA A 93 -0.36 10.75 -3.38
C ALA A 93 0.75 11.27 -2.44
N SER A 94 1.72 12.02 -2.95
CA SER A 94 2.81 12.58 -2.14
C SER A 94 2.34 13.62 -1.12
N ALA A 95 1.16 14.23 -1.34
CA ALA A 95 0.52 15.12 -0.39
C ALA A 95 0.01 14.39 0.87
N VAL A 96 -0.17 13.07 0.79
CA VAL A 96 -0.61 12.21 1.90
C VAL A 96 0.56 11.61 2.66
N GLY A 97 1.64 11.29 1.96
CA GLY A 97 2.82 10.61 2.51
C GLY A 97 3.73 10.14 1.38
N LYS A 98 4.55 9.11 1.59
CA LYS A 98 5.44 8.60 0.53
C LYS A 98 4.73 7.52 -0.30
N PRO A 99 4.47 7.73 -1.60
CA PRO A 99 3.82 6.71 -2.44
C PRO A 99 4.72 5.46 -2.56
N LEU A 100 4.13 4.29 -2.33
CA LEU A 100 4.82 3.00 -2.44
C LEU A 100 4.34 2.20 -3.65
N TYR A 101 3.03 2.06 -3.82
CA TYR A 101 2.44 1.20 -4.85
C TYR A 101 1.18 1.83 -5.43
N VAL A 102 0.97 1.70 -6.74
CA VAL A 102 -0.34 1.95 -7.37
C VAL A 102 -1.05 0.62 -7.52
N ASN A 103 -2.35 0.54 -7.27
CA ASN A 103 -3.13 -0.69 -7.45
C ASN A 103 -3.13 -1.13 -8.92
N LEU A 104 -3.08 -2.44 -9.17
CA LEU A 104 -3.06 -3.02 -10.52
C LEU A 104 -4.19 -2.55 -11.43
N ARG A 105 -5.40 -2.31 -10.89
CA ARG A 105 -6.54 -1.87 -11.72
C ARG A 105 -6.36 -0.43 -12.17
N THR A 106 -5.84 0.43 -11.30
CA THR A 106 -5.46 1.81 -11.63
C THR A 106 -4.29 1.82 -12.62
N GLU A 107 -3.25 1.00 -12.38
CA GLU A 107 -2.08 0.88 -13.24
C GLU A 107 -2.45 0.47 -14.68
N HIS A 108 -3.41 -0.44 -14.84
CA HIS A 108 -3.92 -0.86 -16.15
C HIS A 108 -5.04 0.03 -16.70
N MET A 109 -5.33 1.19 -16.08
CA MET A 109 -6.45 2.08 -16.47
C MET A 109 -7.81 1.36 -16.55
N LYS A 110 -8.01 0.28 -15.79
CA LYS A 110 -9.25 -0.52 -15.79
C LYS A 110 -10.31 0.04 -14.84
N MET A 111 -9.99 1.06 -14.06
CA MET A 111 -10.90 1.70 -13.10
C MET A 111 -10.66 3.21 -13.12
N LEU A 112 -11.62 3.97 -13.65
CA LEU A 112 -11.51 5.43 -13.84
C LEU A 112 -12.26 6.27 -12.78
N SER A 113 -12.93 5.63 -11.82
CA SER A 113 -13.68 6.35 -10.77
C SER A 113 -12.78 6.90 -9.66
N PHE A 114 -11.65 6.25 -9.39
CA PHE A 114 -10.64 6.69 -8.43
C PHE A 114 -9.31 5.99 -8.73
N THR A 115 -8.22 6.58 -8.24
CA THR A 115 -6.93 5.91 -8.22
C THR A 115 -6.68 5.37 -6.82
N ARG A 116 -6.21 4.13 -6.71
CA ARG A 116 -5.90 3.51 -5.41
C ARG A 116 -4.40 3.37 -5.26
N VAL A 117 -3.85 3.96 -4.20
CA VAL A 117 -2.41 4.08 -3.97
C VAL A 117 -2.09 3.65 -2.55
N CYS A 118 -1.05 2.84 -2.38
CA CYS A 118 -0.46 2.52 -1.10
C CYS A 118 0.58 3.59 -0.77
N VAL A 119 0.43 4.25 0.37
CA VAL A 119 1.25 5.37 0.81
C VAL A 119 1.82 5.05 2.19
N GLU A 120 3.12 5.24 2.37
CA GLU A 120 3.78 5.18 3.68
C GLU A 120 3.52 6.49 4.42
N ILE A 121 2.78 6.43 5.53
CA ILE A 121 2.34 7.59 6.31
C ILE A 121 2.90 7.47 7.72
N SER A 122 3.41 8.57 8.27
CA SER A 122 3.84 8.64 9.67
C SER A 122 2.63 8.75 10.61
N ALA A 123 2.63 8.01 11.72
CA ALA A 123 1.60 8.09 12.75
C ALA A 123 1.50 9.49 13.40
N SER A 124 2.56 10.30 13.29
CA SER A 124 2.57 11.69 13.75
C SER A 124 2.04 12.69 12.73
N HIS A 125 1.83 12.29 11.48
CA HIS A 125 1.38 13.19 10.42
C HIS A 125 -0.14 13.33 10.47
N PRO A 126 -0.69 14.57 10.46
CA PRO A 126 -2.13 14.77 10.43
C PRO A 126 -2.73 14.19 9.15
N GLN A 127 -3.94 13.63 9.26
CA GLN A 127 -4.64 13.08 8.11
C GLN A 127 -5.03 14.19 7.13
N CYS A 128 -4.62 14.03 5.88
CA CYS A 128 -5.04 14.87 4.77
C CYS A 128 -6.29 14.26 4.12
N ASN A 129 -7.38 15.02 4.04
CA ASN A 129 -8.65 14.55 3.45
C ASN A 129 -8.84 15.05 2.01
N SER A 130 -8.10 16.07 1.60
CA SER A 130 -8.13 16.60 0.24
C SER A 130 -6.85 17.35 -0.10
N VAL A 131 -6.47 17.35 -1.38
CA VAL A 131 -5.38 18.16 -1.91
C VAL A 131 -5.86 19.02 -3.08
N ASP A 132 -5.42 20.27 -3.11
CA ASP A 132 -5.62 21.16 -4.23
C ASP A 132 -4.56 20.90 -5.30
N VAL A 133 -5.01 20.61 -6.51
CA VAL A 133 -4.16 20.32 -7.66
C VAL A 133 -4.32 21.46 -8.65
N VAL A 134 -3.22 22.05 -9.09
CA VAL A 134 -3.24 23.14 -10.05
C VAL A 134 -2.46 22.75 -11.30
N LEU A 135 -3.06 22.94 -12.47
CA LEU A 135 -2.42 22.74 -13.77
C LEU A 135 -2.85 23.86 -14.72
N ASN A 136 -1.88 24.58 -15.29
CA ASN A 136 -2.14 25.63 -16.28
C ASN A 136 -3.19 26.68 -15.85
N GLY A 137 -3.29 26.98 -14.55
CA GLY A 137 -4.25 27.95 -13.99
C GLY A 137 -5.63 27.38 -13.64
N GLU A 138 -5.89 26.11 -13.94
CA GLU A 138 -7.09 25.40 -13.47
C GLU A 138 -6.78 24.66 -12.16
N SER A 139 -7.76 24.62 -11.25
CA SER A 139 -7.63 23.98 -9.94
C SER A 139 -8.71 22.93 -9.70
N TRP A 140 -8.32 21.80 -9.11
CA TRP A 140 -9.22 20.73 -8.72
C TRP A 140 -8.96 20.30 -7.29
N ILE A 141 -10.02 19.88 -6.61
CA ILE A 141 -9.93 19.29 -5.27
C ILE A 141 -9.96 17.77 -5.43
N VAL A 142 -8.83 17.14 -5.15
CA VAL A 142 -8.72 15.68 -5.08
C VAL A 142 -9.06 15.25 -3.66
N SER A 143 -10.10 14.43 -3.49
CA SER A 143 -10.47 13.89 -2.18
C SER A 143 -9.73 12.60 -1.88
N ILE A 144 -9.35 12.43 -0.63
CA ILE A 144 -8.54 11.31 -0.12
C ILE A 144 -9.40 10.51 0.85
N GLU A 145 -9.58 9.21 0.58
CA GLU A 145 -10.24 8.27 1.48
C GLU A 145 -9.26 7.19 1.92
N TYR A 146 -9.10 7.01 3.23
CA TYR A 146 -8.25 5.97 3.82
C TYR A 146 -9.01 4.65 3.91
N GLU A 147 -8.32 3.54 3.68
CA GLU A 147 -8.82 2.17 3.84
C GLU A 147 -8.25 1.47 5.08
#